data_AF-A0A9P4NT15-F1
#
_entry.id   AF-A0A9P4NT15-F1
#
_cell.length_a   1.000
_cell.length_b   1.000
_cell.length_c   1.000
_cell.angle_alpha   90.00
_cell.angle_beta   90.00
_cell.angle_gamma   90.00
#
_symmetry.space_group_name_H-M   'P 1'
#
loop_
_entity.id
_entity.type
_entity.pdbx_description
1 polymer ?
#
loop_
_entity_poly.entity_id
_entity_poly.type
_entity_poly.pdbx_seq_one_letter_code
_entity_poly.pdbx_strand_id
1 'polypeptide(L)'
;MQIFHVLAIAAPFAFAAPLEALDWCNGQRYDATQYACYDNKLLCPFFNGAPLSACGDGCYYPYVYNCTQDNQLNVLPEADGLFSLIAVNPAKLVSSKIEACGRAFYLKSDGPCTYCPSQVPQQGGKCPDGKETIIGGLGLVSVHCVLSSRTDRNLCQNTAVPGGQLIYVDPETGALGFTQAHSASKPQGALQDIREFKNGAFILASSWGWLACPSKQQGSAPALLQVVAKLPGLSYASECFDISVLTVEKTGGGFAAWQYT
;
A
#
# COMPACT_ATOMS: atom_id res chain seq x y z
N MET A 1 30.07 66.28 12.45
CA MET A 1 29.53 65.05 13.07
C MET A 1 29.55 63.96 12.01
N GLN A 2 30.67 63.22 11.90
CA GLN A 2 30.86 62.17 10.89
C GLN A 2 30.40 60.83 11.48
N ILE A 3 29.42 60.21 10.83
CA ILE A 3 28.87 58.90 11.21
C ILE A 3 29.65 57.84 10.44
N PHE A 4 30.51 57.08 11.14
CA PHE A 4 31.15 55.89 10.61
C PHE A 4 30.11 54.78 10.43
N HIS A 5 29.89 54.33 9.20
CA HIS A 5 29.14 53.12 8.90
C HIS A 5 30.05 51.91 9.09
N VAL A 6 29.74 51.07 10.07
CA VAL A 6 30.37 49.76 10.26
C VAL A 6 29.67 48.77 9.32
N LEU A 7 30.39 48.29 8.31
CA LEU A 7 29.95 47.17 7.46
C LEU A 7 30.21 45.87 8.23
N ALA A 8 29.16 45.18 8.66
CA ALA A 8 29.25 43.84 9.23
C ALA A 8 29.32 42.81 8.09
N ILE A 9 30.46 42.12 7.95
CA ILE A 9 30.62 40.99 7.04
C ILE A 9 30.02 39.76 7.73
N ALA A 10 28.84 39.34 7.31
CA ALA A 10 28.26 38.07 7.71
C ALA A 10 28.97 36.93 6.96
N ALA A 11 29.81 36.16 7.67
CA ALA A 11 30.35 34.92 7.13
C ALA A 11 29.23 33.88 7.00
N PRO A 12 29.09 33.19 5.86
CA PRO A 12 28.16 32.09 5.75
C PRO A 12 28.65 30.94 6.63
N PHE A 13 27.89 30.62 7.68
CA PHE A 13 28.02 29.36 8.39
C PHE A 13 27.66 28.25 7.41
N ALA A 14 28.68 27.57 6.87
CA ALA A 14 28.50 26.29 6.22
C ALA A 14 28.08 25.30 7.32
N PHE A 15 26.80 24.95 7.35
CA PHE A 15 26.35 23.78 8.09
C PHE A 15 26.99 22.55 7.43
N ALA A 16 28.06 22.03 8.05
CA ALA A 16 28.51 20.69 7.74
C ALA A 16 27.36 19.75 8.12
N ALA A 17 26.73 19.12 7.12
CA ALA A 17 25.87 17.98 7.38
C ALA A 17 26.67 16.95 8.20
N PRO A 18 26.07 16.33 9.23
CA PRO A 18 26.76 15.29 9.98
C PRO A 18 27.25 14.24 8.99
N LEU A 19 28.53 13.88 9.07
CA LEU A 19 29.09 12.74 8.35
C LEU A 19 28.25 11.54 8.78
N GLU A 20 27.41 11.00 7.89
CA GLU A 20 26.61 9.82 8.22
C GLU A 20 27.56 8.75 8.74
N ALA A 21 27.31 8.32 9.98
CA ALA A 21 28.19 7.41 10.68
C ALA A 21 28.13 6.06 9.97
N LEU A 22 29.11 5.83 9.09
CA LEU A 22 29.31 4.53 8.47
C LEU A 22 29.57 3.51 9.56
N ASP A 23 28.86 2.40 9.50
CA ASP A 23 29.01 1.26 10.40
C ASP A 23 29.76 0.11 9.69
N TRP A 24 30.14 -0.93 10.43
CA TRP A 24 30.93 -2.06 9.94
C TRP A 24 30.11 -3.35 9.89
N CYS A 25 30.20 -4.07 8.77
CA CYS A 25 29.67 -5.42 8.61
C CYS A 25 30.64 -6.26 7.80
N ASN A 26 31.10 -7.39 8.34
CA ASN A 26 32.07 -8.27 7.68
C ASN A 26 33.31 -7.54 7.13
N GLY A 27 33.81 -6.54 7.86
CA GLY A 27 34.96 -5.73 7.45
C GLY A 27 34.69 -4.73 6.31
N GLN A 28 33.44 -4.54 5.91
CA GLN A 28 33.02 -3.49 4.98
C GLN A 28 32.30 -2.37 5.72
N ARG A 29 32.54 -1.13 5.28
CA ARG A 29 31.76 0.03 5.77
C ARG A 29 30.45 0.14 5.02
N TYR A 30 29.37 0.43 5.72
CA TYR A 30 28.04 0.61 5.13
C TYR A 30 27.30 1.77 5.79
N ASP A 31 26.30 2.28 5.08
CA ASP A 31 25.38 3.30 5.59
C ASP A 31 24.21 2.62 6.33
N ALA A 32 24.14 2.83 7.65
CA ALA A 32 23.11 2.25 8.51
C ALA A 32 21.70 2.81 8.27
N THR A 33 21.56 3.85 7.45
CA THR A 33 20.24 4.33 6.98
C THR A 33 19.73 3.55 5.77
N GLN A 34 20.61 2.85 5.07
CA GLN A 34 20.30 2.11 3.83
C GLN A 34 20.37 0.60 3.99
N TYR A 35 21.11 0.09 4.97
CA TYR A 35 21.31 -1.33 5.20
C TYR A 35 21.22 -1.72 6.68
N ALA A 36 20.82 -2.95 6.94
CA ALA A 36 21.05 -3.63 8.21
C ALA A 36 22.11 -4.72 8.06
N CYS A 37 22.95 -4.88 9.08
CA CYS A 37 23.91 -5.96 9.18
C CYS A 37 23.38 -7.09 10.07
N TYR A 38 23.33 -8.31 9.55
CA TYR A 38 22.94 -9.51 10.27
C TYR A 38 24.15 -10.39 10.57
N ASP A 39 24.29 -10.79 11.84
CA ASP A 39 25.35 -11.66 12.37
C ASP A 39 26.78 -11.27 11.96
N ASN A 40 27.01 -9.97 11.72
CA ASN A 40 28.27 -9.44 11.20
C ASN A 40 28.73 -10.09 9.88
N LYS A 41 27.79 -10.60 9.06
CA LYS A 41 28.07 -11.38 7.85
C LYS A 41 27.30 -10.89 6.63
N LEU A 42 26.03 -10.57 6.79
CA LEU A 42 25.12 -10.28 5.68
C LEU A 42 24.58 -8.85 5.79
N LEU A 43 24.77 -8.06 4.73
CA LEU A 43 24.16 -6.75 4.58
C LEU A 43 22.86 -6.87 3.79
N CYS A 44 21.76 -6.45 4.40
CA CYS A 44 20.46 -6.41 3.75
C CYS A 44 19.97 -4.98 3.57
N PRO A 45 19.57 -4.60 2.34
CA PRO A 45 19.09 -3.25 2.08
C PRO A 45 17.75 -3.01 2.75
N PHE A 46 17.45 -1.74 2.98
CA PHE A 46 16.11 -1.30 3.37
C PHE A 46 15.19 -1.31 2.15
N PHE A 47 13.97 -1.79 2.37
CA PHE A 47 12.90 -1.80 1.40
C PHE A 47 11.63 -1.27 2.06
N ASN A 48 11.02 -0.24 1.46
CA ASN A 48 9.84 0.45 2.00
C ASN A 48 9.99 0.89 3.47
N GLY A 49 11.20 1.33 3.85
CA GLY A 49 11.51 1.86 5.18
C GLY A 49 11.81 0.82 6.27
N ALA A 50 11.99 -0.45 5.92
CA ALA A 50 12.43 -1.50 6.84
C ALA A 50 13.50 -2.39 6.19
N PRO A 51 14.47 -2.95 6.95
CA PRO A 51 15.42 -3.91 6.39
C PRO A 51 14.72 -5.17 5.87
N LEU A 52 15.21 -5.67 4.73
CA LEU A 52 14.95 -7.05 4.35
C LEU A 52 15.53 -8.00 5.42
N SER A 53 14.85 -9.12 5.65
CA SER A 53 15.27 -10.12 6.63
C SER A 53 16.34 -11.05 6.05
N ALA A 54 17.19 -11.63 6.90
CA ALA A 54 18.22 -12.59 6.52
C ALA A 54 17.69 -14.04 6.50
N CYS A 55 18.06 -14.82 5.49
CA CYS A 55 17.84 -16.26 5.39
C CYS A 55 19.05 -16.92 4.72
N GLY A 56 19.81 -17.72 5.47
CA GLY A 56 21.13 -18.19 5.02
C GLY A 56 22.03 -17.01 4.63
N ASP A 57 22.53 -17.04 3.40
CA ASP A 57 23.43 -16.01 2.86
C ASP A 57 22.69 -14.91 2.05
N GLY A 58 21.36 -14.88 2.11
CA GLY A 58 20.52 -14.01 1.30
C GLY A 58 19.52 -13.17 2.10
N CYS A 59 19.07 -12.08 1.49
CA CYS A 59 18.04 -11.21 2.05
C CYS A 59 16.70 -11.49 1.39
N TYR A 60 15.61 -11.44 2.16
CA TYR A 60 14.26 -11.66 1.65
C TYR A 60 13.26 -10.67 2.25
N TYR A 61 12.15 -10.47 1.53
CA TYR A 61 11.06 -9.64 1.99
C TYR A 61 10.10 -10.48 2.87
N PRO A 62 10.02 -10.23 4.19
CA PRO A 62 9.33 -11.12 5.12
C PRO A 62 7.81 -11.12 4.98
N TYR A 63 7.26 -10.20 4.21
CA TYR A 63 5.84 -10.16 3.89
C TYR A 63 5.48 -10.97 2.64
N VAL A 64 6.44 -11.59 1.96
CA VAL A 64 6.17 -12.50 0.83
C VAL A 64 6.74 -13.90 1.07
N TYR A 65 7.81 -14.01 1.86
CA TYR A 65 8.44 -15.29 2.17
C TYR A 65 8.58 -15.49 3.67
N ASN A 66 8.69 -16.75 4.09
CA ASN A 66 9.29 -17.14 5.36
C ASN A 66 10.62 -17.87 5.12
N CYS A 67 11.53 -17.78 6.09
CA CYS A 67 12.75 -18.57 6.12
C CYS A 67 12.56 -19.80 7.01
N THR A 68 12.87 -20.98 6.49
CA THR A 68 12.86 -22.23 7.27
C THR A 68 14.13 -22.39 8.09
N GLN A 69 14.14 -23.38 8.99
CA GLN A 69 15.33 -23.74 9.76
C GLN A 69 16.51 -24.20 8.89
N ASP A 70 16.23 -24.69 7.67
CA ASP A 70 17.24 -25.16 6.71
C ASP A 70 17.69 -24.05 5.74
N ASN A 71 17.47 -22.79 6.10
CA ASN A 71 17.76 -21.62 5.28
C ASN A 71 17.09 -21.65 3.89
N GLN A 72 15.91 -22.27 3.79
CA GLN A 72 15.11 -22.26 2.55
C GLN A 72 14.01 -21.21 2.64
N LEU A 73 13.76 -20.54 1.52
CA LEU A 73 12.65 -19.59 1.40
C LEU A 73 11.40 -20.31 0.93
N ASN A 74 10.32 -20.19 1.69
CA ASN A 74 8.99 -20.59 1.27
C ASN A 74 8.14 -19.34 1.05
N VAL A 75 7.41 -19.32 -0.07
CA VAL A 75 6.40 -18.28 -0.33
C VAL A 75 5.30 -18.38 0.72
N LEU A 76 4.83 -17.25 1.23
CA LEU A 76 3.68 -17.21 2.14
C LEU A 76 2.42 -17.72 1.43
N PRO A 77 1.46 -18.30 2.16
CA PRO A 77 0.16 -18.64 1.60
C PRO A 77 -0.55 -17.40 1.02
N GLU A 78 -1.31 -17.59 -0.05
CA GLU A 78 -2.15 -16.52 -0.61
C GLU A 78 -3.33 -16.24 0.34
N ALA A 79 -3.85 -15.01 0.34
CA ALA A 79 -5.03 -14.69 1.14
C ALA A 79 -6.28 -15.25 0.43
N ASP A 80 -6.94 -16.22 1.07
CA ASP A 80 -8.08 -16.96 0.52
C ASP A 80 -9.43 -16.59 1.17
N GLY A 81 -9.41 -15.56 2.02
CA GLY A 81 -10.56 -15.07 2.77
C GLY A 81 -10.82 -13.57 2.60
N LEU A 82 -11.59 -12.99 3.52
CA LEU A 82 -11.78 -11.55 3.58
C LEU A 82 -10.56 -10.91 4.26
N PHE A 83 -10.13 -9.76 3.75
CA PHE A 83 -9.05 -8.99 4.39
C PHE A 83 -9.28 -7.48 4.21
N SER A 84 -8.67 -6.69 5.08
CA SER A 84 -8.45 -5.26 4.83
C SER A 84 -6.97 -4.99 4.55
N LEU A 85 -6.66 -3.75 4.19
CA LEU A 85 -5.30 -3.34 3.86
C LEU A 85 -4.78 -2.30 4.85
N ILE A 86 -3.49 -2.38 5.16
CA ILE A 86 -2.75 -1.36 5.91
C ILE A 86 -1.50 -0.92 5.14
N ALA A 87 -1.13 0.34 5.26
CA ALA A 87 0.13 0.89 4.78
C ALA A 87 1.13 0.96 5.94
N VAL A 88 2.34 0.48 5.72
CA VAL A 88 3.44 0.52 6.69
C VAL A 88 4.71 1.07 6.06
N ASN A 89 5.32 2.06 6.72
CA ASN A 89 6.69 2.49 6.49
C ASN A 89 7.28 2.98 7.83
N PRO A 90 8.13 2.17 8.50
CA PRO A 90 8.69 2.54 9.80
C PRO A 90 9.58 3.79 9.75
N ALA A 91 10.39 3.96 8.70
CA ALA A 91 11.25 5.13 8.53
C ALA A 91 10.46 6.45 8.38
N LYS A 92 9.20 6.39 7.92
CA LYS A 92 8.27 7.52 7.83
C LYS A 92 7.23 7.55 8.96
N LEU A 93 7.32 6.63 9.93
CA LEU A 93 6.35 6.44 11.02
C LEU A 93 4.91 6.24 10.52
N VAL A 94 4.76 5.58 9.37
CA VAL A 94 3.45 5.27 8.78
C VAL A 94 2.99 3.89 9.24
N SER A 95 1.81 3.87 9.85
CA SER A 95 0.98 2.70 10.10
C SER A 95 -0.47 3.16 10.01
N SER A 96 -1.09 2.98 8.85
CA SER A 96 -2.42 3.53 8.56
C SER A 96 -3.29 2.51 7.83
N LYS A 97 -4.60 2.56 8.07
CA LYS A 97 -5.55 1.80 7.25
C LYS A 97 -5.58 2.36 5.84
N ILE A 98 -5.84 1.48 4.89
CA ILE A 98 -6.08 1.84 3.51
C ILE A 98 -7.58 1.67 3.24
N GLU A 99 -8.25 2.78 2.93
CA GLU A 99 -9.69 2.81 2.76
C GLU A 99 -10.09 3.34 1.37
N ALA A 100 -11.19 2.80 0.84
CA ALA A 100 -11.78 3.14 -0.44
C ALA A 100 -12.56 4.47 -0.36
N CYS A 101 -12.27 5.41 -1.26
CA CYS A 101 -13.05 6.61 -1.46
C CYS A 101 -12.84 7.18 -2.88
N GLY A 102 -13.82 7.84 -3.48
CA GLY A 102 -13.72 8.45 -4.81
C GLY A 102 -13.09 7.55 -5.86
N ARG A 103 -13.44 6.26 -5.90
CA ARG A 103 -12.88 5.22 -6.79
C ARG A 103 -11.37 4.94 -6.67
N ALA A 104 -10.76 5.30 -5.54
CA ALA A 104 -9.35 5.08 -5.24
C ALA A 104 -9.13 4.66 -3.77
N PHE A 105 -7.89 4.30 -3.43
CA PHE A 105 -7.52 3.88 -2.08
C PHE A 105 -6.59 4.90 -1.44
N TYR A 106 -6.85 5.22 -0.17
CA TYR A 106 -6.14 6.25 0.57
C TYR A 106 -5.74 5.76 1.95
N LEU A 107 -4.62 6.28 2.45
CA LEU A 107 -4.24 6.15 3.84
C LEU A 107 -5.15 7.08 4.66
N LYS A 108 -6.11 6.51 5.39
CA LYS A 108 -7.04 7.26 6.24
C LYS A 108 -7.64 6.41 7.35
N SER A 109 -8.08 7.05 8.43
CA SER A 109 -8.57 6.40 9.64
C SER A 109 -10.07 6.61 9.92
N ASP A 110 -10.73 7.50 9.19
CA ASP A 110 -12.15 7.86 9.31
C ASP A 110 -13.09 6.88 8.58
N GLY A 111 -12.54 5.84 7.95
CA GLY A 111 -13.27 4.80 7.23
C GLY A 111 -13.50 5.14 5.75
N PRO A 112 -14.11 4.21 5.00
CA PRO A 112 -14.33 4.36 3.58
C PRO A 112 -15.52 5.26 3.26
N CYS A 113 -15.53 5.79 2.04
CA CYS A 113 -16.70 6.44 1.49
C CYS A 113 -17.65 5.34 0.96
N THR A 114 -18.86 5.29 1.50
CA THR A 114 -19.85 4.26 1.16
C THR A 114 -21.18 4.90 0.81
N TYR A 115 -21.97 4.18 0.01
CA TYR A 115 -23.32 4.61 -0.33
C TYR A 115 -24.29 3.45 -0.23
N CYS A 116 -25.46 3.74 0.34
CA CYS A 116 -26.60 2.85 0.45
C CYS A 116 -27.81 3.55 -0.21
N PRO A 117 -28.35 3.03 -1.32
CA PRO A 117 -29.58 3.54 -1.92
C PRO A 117 -30.75 3.44 -0.94
N SER A 118 -31.58 4.47 -0.86
CA SER A 118 -32.76 4.50 0.01
C SER A 118 -33.78 3.40 -0.31
N GLN A 119 -33.77 2.90 -1.54
CA GLN A 119 -34.60 1.80 -2.00
C GLN A 119 -34.29 0.48 -1.27
N VAL A 120 -33.06 0.27 -0.81
CA VAL A 120 -32.66 -0.97 -0.13
C VAL A 120 -33.44 -1.14 1.18
N PRO A 121 -33.42 -0.18 2.13
CA PRO A 121 -34.30 -0.21 3.30
C PRO A 121 -35.80 -0.23 2.96
N GLN A 122 -36.24 0.51 1.94
CA GLN A 122 -37.66 0.59 1.55
C GLN A 122 -38.22 -0.75 1.07
N GLN A 123 -37.38 -1.60 0.49
CA GLN A 123 -37.74 -2.95 0.05
C GLN A 123 -37.51 -4.02 1.14
N GLY A 124 -37.26 -3.59 2.40
CA GLY A 124 -37.02 -4.49 3.52
C GLY A 124 -35.60 -5.04 3.60
N GLY A 125 -34.67 -4.56 2.76
CA GLY A 125 -33.26 -4.90 2.82
C GLY A 125 -32.53 -4.13 3.93
N LYS A 126 -31.34 -4.61 4.31
CA LYS A 126 -30.44 -3.91 5.22
C LYS A 126 -29.10 -3.66 4.52
N CYS A 127 -28.68 -2.40 4.48
CA CYS A 127 -27.35 -2.07 4.02
C CYS A 127 -26.30 -2.49 5.06
N PRO A 128 -25.14 -3.01 4.61
CA PRO A 128 -24.00 -3.19 5.49
C PRO A 128 -23.54 -1.87 6.11
N ASP A 129 -22.87 -1.98 7.27
CA ASP A 129 -22.45 -0.83 8.08
C ASP A 129 -21.44 0.11 7.39
N GLY A 130 -20.67 -0.38 6.41
CA GLY A 130 -19.77 0.45 5.61
C GLY A 130 -18.59 1.06 6.39
N LYS A 131 -18.14 0.41 7.46
CA LYS A 131 -17.13 0.97 8.40
C LYS A 131 -15.68 0.72 8.01
N GLU A 132 -15.41 -0.25 7.14
CA GLU A 132 -14.06 -0.63 6.71
C GLU A 132 -14.10 -1.12 5.26
N THR A 133 -13.02 -0.88 4.54
CA THR A 133 -12.76 -1.42 3.21
C THR A 133 -12.33 -2.86 3.34
N ILE A 134 -13.19 -3.76 2.88
CA ILE A 134 -12.94 -5.19 2.91
C ILE A 134 -12.83 -5.69 1.47
N ILE A 135 -11.80 -6.49 1.20
CA ILE A 135 -11.50 -7.10 -0.09
C ILE A 135 -11.74 -8.60 0.03
N GLY A 136 -12.29 -9.20 -1.03
CA GLY A 136 -12.36 -10.65 -1.16
C GLY A 136 -11.07 -11.19 -1.79
N GLY A 137 -10.39 -12.10 -1.07
CA GLY A 137 -9.24 -12.84 -1.59
C GLY A 137 -9.60 -13.97 -2.54
N LEU A 138 -8.56 -14.64 -3.05
CA LEU A 138 -8.72 -15.67 -4.08
C LEU A 138 -9.46 -16.90 -3.55
N GLY A 139 -10.48 -17.33 -4.31
CA GLY A 139 -11.31 -18.48 -3.94
C GLY A 139 -12.57 -18.12 -3.15
N LEU A 140 -12.73 -16.86 -2.72
CA LEU A 140 -14.05 -16.36 -2.33
C LEU A 140 -14.88 -16.08 -3.58
N VAL A 141 -15.65 -17.10 -4.00
CA VAL A 141 -16.77 -16.93 -4.92
C VAL A 141 -17.91 -16.27 -4.15
N SER A 142 -17.79 -14.98 -3.85
CA SER A 142 -18.96 -14.20 -3.50
C SER A 142 -19.79 -14.04 -4.77
N VAL A 143 -21.09 -14.29 -4.69
CA VAL A 143 -22.04 -14.39 -5.81
C VAL A 143 -22.11 -13.12 -6.69
N HIS A 144 -21.42 -12.05 -6.31
CA HIS A 144 -21.33 -10.77 -7.03
C HIS A 144 -19.91 -10.37 -7.47
N CYS A 145 -18.88 -11.15 -7.12
CA CYS A 145 -17.53 -11.07 -7.69
C CYS A 145 -17.31 -12.34 -8.53
N VAL A 146 -18.03 -12.46 -9.63
CA VAL A 146 -18.00 -13.66 -10.52
C VAL A 146 -16.69 -13.77 -11.31
N LEU A 147 -15.71 -12.88 -11.07
CA LEU A 147 -14.45 -12.82 -11.81
C LEU A 147 -13.21 -13.14 -10.98
N SER A 148 -13.32 -13.45 -9.67
CA SER A 148 -12.19 -13.92 -8.85
C SER A 148 -11.84 -15.39 -9.14
N SER A 149 -11.65 -15.73 -10.41
CA SER A 149 -11.02 -16.99 -10.77
C SER A 149 -9.57 -16.96 -10.30
N ARG A 150 -9.09 -18.06 -9.72
CA ARG A 150 -7.65 -18.25 -9.42
C ARG A 150 -6.77 -18.10 -10.65
N THR A 151 -7.33 -18.26 -11.86
CA THR A 151 -6.62 -18.06 -13.13
C THR A 151 -6.49 -16.59 -13.51
N ASP A 152 -7.49 -15.77 -13.19
CA ASP A 152 -7.59 -14.41 -13.71
C ASP A 152 -7.14 -13.35 -12.69
N ARG A 153 -6.90 -13.76 -11.44
CA ARG A 153 -6.36 -12.94 -10.34
C ARG A 153 -7.14 -11.64 -10.05
N ASN A 154 -8.39 -11.53 -10.51
CA ASN A 154 -9.18 -10.34 -10.27
C ASN A 154 -9.63 -10.28 -8.81
N LEU A 155 -9.23 -9.22 -8.12
CA LEU A 155 -9.73 -8.91 -6.79
C LEU A 155 -10.95 -7.99 -6.87
N CYS A 156 -11.88 -8.14 -5.93
CA CYS A 156 -13.04 -7.27 -5.80
C CYS A 156 -13.21 -6.79 -4.37
N GLN A 157 -13.87 -5.64 -4.25
CA GLN A 157 -14.41 -5.17 -2.99
C GLN A 157 -15.56 -6.06 -2.48
N ASN A 158 -15.60 -6.31 -1.17
CA ASN A 158 -16.67 -7.07 -0.50
C ASN A 158 -17.95 -6.22 -0.38
N THR A 159 -18.71 -6.16 -1.46
CA THR A 159 -19.85 -5.26 -1.64
C THR A 159 -21.11 -6.02 -2.04
N ALA A 160 -22.27 -5.51 -1.60
CA ALA A 160 -23.58 -6.11 -1.92
C ALA A 160 -24.09 -5.75 -3.33
N VAL A 161 -23.49 -4.74 -3.96
CA VAL A 161 -23.95 -4.22 -5.26
C VAL A 161 -23.81 -5.26 -6.38
N PRO A 162 -24.86 -5.46 -7.21
CA PRO A 162 -24.79 -6.33 -8.38
C PRO A 162 -23.62 -5.97 -9.32
N GLY A 163 -22.84 -6.99 -9.68
CA GLY A 163 -21.62 -6.86 -10.49
C GLY A 163 -20.35 -6.53 -9.69
N GLY A 164 -20.48 -6.24 -8.39
CA GLY A 164 -19.36 -5.94 -7.51
C GLY A 164 -18.59 -4.68 -7.92
N GLN A 165 -17.40 -4.52 -7.37
CA GLN A 165 -16.46 -3.47 -7.75
C GLN A 165 -15.06 -4.08 -7.86
N LEU A 166 -14.54 -4.14 -9.08
CA LEU A 166 -13.26 -4.76 -9.40
C LEU A 166 -12.12 -3.82 -9.02
N ILE A 167 -11.07 -4.37 -8.42
CA ILE A 167 -9.83 -3.64 -8.14
C ILE A 167 -8.95 -3.66 -9.39
N TYR A 168 -8.30 -2.54 -9.65
CA TYR A 168 -7.32 -2.40 -10.72
C TYR A 168 -6.23 -1.39 -10.36
N VAL A 169 -5.14 -1.41 -11.12
CA VAL A 169 -4.14 -0.34 -11.16
C VAL A 169 -4.27 0.37 -12.49
N ASP A 170 -4.45 1.69 -12.43
CA ASP A 170 -4.46 2.56 -13.60
C ASP A 170 -3.05 2.60 -14.23
N PRO A 171 -2.88 2.28 -15.51
CA PRO A 171 -1.54 2.14 -16.10
C PRO A 171 -0.88 3.49 -16.42
N GLU A 172 -1.67 4.57 -16.51
CA GLU A 172 -1.16 5.92 -16.84
C GLU A 172 -0.70 6.66 -15.58
N THR A 173 -1.33 6.37 -14.44
CA THR A 173 -1.06 7.06 -13.17
C THR A 173 -0.45 6.16 -12.10
N GLY A 174 -0.55 4.84 -12.26
CA GLY A 174 -0.22 3.86 -11.22
C GLY A 174 -1.26 3.79 -10.10
N ALA A 175 -2.33 4.60 -10.12
CA ALA A 175 -3.28 4.67 -9.02
C ALA A 175 -3.96 3.32 -8.77
N LEU A 176 -3.95 2.85 -7.51
CA LEU A 176 -4.83 1.75 -7.10
C LEU A 176 -6.26 2.28 -7.06
N GLY A 177 -7.14 1.62 -7.81
CA GLY A 177 -8.52 2.05 -8.01
C GLY A 177 -9.50 0.89 -8.05
N PHE A 178 -10.77 1.25 -8.13
CA PHE A 178 -11.84 0.27 -8.28
C PHE A 178 -12.95 0.76 -9.20
N THR A 179 -13.65 -0.20 -9.82
CA THR A 179 -14.73 0.12 -10.76
C THR A 179 -15.92 0.73 -10.03
N GLN A 180 -16.66 1.57 -10.74
CA GLN A 180 -17.92 2.09 -10.23
C GLN A 180 -18.90 0.93 -10.00
N ALA A 181 -19.76 1.07 -8.99
CA ALA A 181 -20.93 0.21 -8.81
C ALA A 181 -21.69 -0.03 -10.12
N HIS A 182 -22.14 -1.26 -10.34
CA HIS A 182 -22.85 -1.71 -11.54
C HIS A 182 -22.07 -1.56 -12.86
N SER A 183 -20.76 -1.38 -12.80
CA SER A 183 -19.92 -1.16 -13.97
C SER A 183 -18.64 -2.00 -13.90
N ALA A 184 -18.29 -2.61 -15.03
CA ALA A 184 -16.98 -3.21 -15.26
C ALA A 184 -15.99 -2.23 -15.91
N SER A 185 -16.39 -0.97 -16.11
CA SER A 185 -15.56 0.03 -16.79
C SER A 185 -14.34 0.40 -15.95
N LYS A 186 -13.17 0.23 -16.56
CA LYS A 186 -11.85 0.55 -16.04
C LYS A 186 -11.02 1.21 -17.16
N PRO A 187 -9.96 1.95 -16.83
CA PRO A 187 -9.05 2.51 -17.82
C PRO A 187 -8.54 1.44 -18.79
N GLN A 188 -8.31 1.83 -20.05
CA GLN A 188 -7.72 0.93 -21.02
C GLN A 188 -6.32 0.50 -20.55
N GLY A 189 -6.03 -0.80 -20.60
CA GLY A 189 -4.74 -1.32 -20.14
C GLY A 189 -4.61 -1.47 -18.63
N ALA A 190 -5.68 -1.27 -17.86
CA ALA A 190 -5.69 -1.46 -16.42
C ALA A 190 -5.12 -2.82 -15.99
N LEU A 191 -4.19 -2.79 -15.04
CA LEU A 191 -3.49 -3.95 -14.52
C LEU A 191 -4.28 -4.55 -13.35
N GLN A 192 -4.31 -5.88 -13.26
CA GLN A 192 -5.08 -6.62 -12.25
C GLN A 192 -4.33 -7.84 -11.71
N ASP A 193 -3.06 -8.00 -12.06
CA ASP A 193 -2.16 -9.07 -11.65
C ASP A 193 -1.69 -8.89 -10.20
N ILE A 194 -2.62 -8.62 -9.28
CA ILE A 194 -2.34 -8.41 -7.87
C ILE A 194 -2.16 -9.77 -7.19
N ARG A 195 -1.19 -9.83 -6.29
CA ARG A 195 -0.89 -10.96 -5.41
C ARG A 195 -1.04 -10.51 -3.97
N GLU A 196 -1.85 -11.24 -3.23
CA GLU A 196 -2.15 -11.00 -1.85
C GLU A 196 -1.73 -12.21 -1.01
N PHE A 197 -0.88 -11.97 -0.02
CA PHE A 197 -0.39 -13.00 0.89
C PHE A 197 -1.11 -12.89 2.23
N LYS A 198 -1.45 -14.02 2.84
CA LYS A 198 -2.16 -14.08 4.13
C LYS A 198 -1.34 -13.41 5.24
N ASN A 199 -1.87 -12.32 5.81
CA ASN A 199 -1.16 -11.44 6.75
C ASN A 199 0.23 -11.01 6.25
N GLY A 200 0.36 -10.89 4.93
CA GLY A 200 1.59 -10.57 4.23
C GLY A 200 1.35 -9.42 3.26
N ALA A 201 2.17 -9.35 2.23
CA ALA A 201 2.16 -8.26 1.27
C ALA A 201 0.95 -8.35 0.33
N PHE A 202 0.52 -7.19 -0.11
CA PHE A 202 -0.35 -7.00 -1.26
C PHE A 202 0.52 -6.34 -2.33
N ILE A 203 0.78 -7.00 -3.45
CA ILE A 203 1.74 -6.54 -4.46
C ILE A 203 1.16 -6.68 -5.86
N LEU A 204 1.57 -5.80 -6.78
CA LEU A 204 1.32 -6.00 -8.20
C LEU A 204 2.41 -6.92 -8.76
N ALA A 205 2.09 -7.96 -9.53
CA ALA A 205 3.11 -8.91 -9.98
C ALA A 205 4.15 -8.25 -10.90
N SER A 206 3.72 -7.28 -11.70
CA SER A 206 4.60 -6.41 -12.51
C SER A 206 5.33 -5.32 -11.71
N SER A 207 4.96 -5.06 -10.45
CA SER A 207 5.64 -4.08 -9.58
C SER A 207 5.54 -4.41 -8.09
N TRP A 208 6.69 -4.62 -7.46
CA TRP A 208 6.79 -4.99 -6.04
C TRP A 208 6.59 -3.82 -5.08
N GLY A 209 6.45 -2.58 -5.57
CA GLY A 209 6.47 -1.38 -4.74
C GLY A 209 5.22 -0.52 -4.86
N TRP A 210 4.74 -0.06 -3.71
CA TRP A 210 3.70 0.95 -3.60
C TRP A 210 4.28 2.27 -3.09
N LEU A 211 3.62 3.35 -3.47
CA LEU A 211 3.84 4.71 -3.01
C LEU A 211 2.59 5.21 -2.29
N ALA A 212 2.79 6.00 -1.25
CA ALA A 212 1.82 6.92 -0.70
C ALA A 212 2.08 8.30 -1.32
N CYS A 213 1.16 8.79 -2.15
CA CYS A 213 1.30 10.05 -2.87
C CYS A 213 0.22 11.07 -2.46
N PRO A 214 0.57 12.35 -2.22
CA PRO A 214 -0.44 13.37 -1.96
C PRO A 214 -1.46 13.47 -3.10
N SER A 215 -2.74 13.43 -2.77
CA SER A 215 -3.84 13.54 -3.73
C SER A 215 -4.69 14.77 -3.45
N LYS A 216 -5.14 15.42 -4.52
CA LYS A 216 -6.06 16.57 -4.48
C LYS A 216 -7.52 16.11 -4.47
N GLN A 217 -7.87 15.08 -3.71
CA GLN A 217 -9.28 14.76 -3.46
C GLN A 217 -9.98 16.03 -2.96
N GLN A 218 -11.08 16.42 -3.65
CA GLN A 218 -11.79 17.67 -3.39
C GLN A 218 -12.21 17.74 -1.91
N GLY A 219 -11.71 18.74 -1.18
CA GLY A 219 -12.19 19.10 0.16
C GLY A 219 -11.50 18.41 1.34
N SER A 220 -10.52 17.52 1.12
CA SER A 220 -9.78 16.88 2.21
C SER A 220 -8.53 17.69 2.55
N ALA A 221 -8.60 18.53 3.59
CA ALA A 221 -7.42 19.11 4.23
C ALA A 221 -7.16 18.38 5.57
N PRO A 222 -5.95 17.83 5.81
CA PRO A 222 -4.80 17.77 4.90
C PRO A 222 -5.03 16.82 3.72
N ALA A 223 -4.25 17.01 2.63
CA ALA A 223 -4.31 16.19 1.44
C ALA A 223 -4.14 14.70 1.80
N LEU A 224 -5.09 13.86 1.35
CA LEU A 224 -5.01 12.42 1.59
C LEU A 224 -3.88 11.81 0.78
N LEU A 225 -3.20 10.83 1.37
CA LEU A 225 -2.17 10.06 0.67
C LEU A 225 -2.84 8.91 -0.07
N GLN A 226 -2.84 8.96 -1.40
CA GLN A 226 -3.35 7.92 -2.28
C GLN A 226 -2.32 6.81 -2.48
N VAL A 227 -2.81 5.57 -2.58
CA VAL A 227 -1.98 4.40 -2.87
C VAL A 227 -1.76 4.29 -4.39
N VAL A 228 -0.49 4.22 -4.79
CA VAL A 228 -0.05 4.22 -6.20
C VAL A 228 1.02 3.14 -6.39
N ALA A 229 0.92 2.31 -7.42
CA ALA A 229 1.94 1.34 -7.80
C ALA A 229 3.12 2.04 -8.46
N LYS A 230 4.35 1.59 -8.19
CA LYS A 230 5.57 2.05 -8.86
C LYS A 230 5.71 1.39 -10.24
N LEU A 231 5.15 1.99 -11.27
CA LEU A 231 5.20 1.45 -12.63
C LEU A 231 6.41 2.00 -13.40
N PRO A 232 7.10 1.17 -14.22
CA PRO A 232 8.15 1.64 -15.12
C PRO A 232 7.63 2.72 -16.06
N GLY A 233 8.40 3.79 -16.25
CA GLY A 233 8.08 4.88 -17.17
C GLY A 233 7.17 5.98 -16.59
N LEU A 234 6.65 5.82 -15.38
CA LEU A 234 5.92 6.87 -14.68
C LEU A 234 6.84 7.70 -13.79
N SER A 235 6.54 8.99 -13.70
CA SER A 235 7.17 9.92 -12.76
C SER A 235 6.17 10.31 -11.67
N TYR A 236 6.63 10.36 -10.43
CA TYR A 236 5.81 10.65 -9.26
C TYR A 236 6.22 11.97 -8.62
N ALA A 237 5.30 12.57 -7.85
CA ALA A 237 5.61 13.75 -7.06
C ALA A 237 6.74 13.45 -6.07
N SER A 238 7.60 14.43 -5.80
CA SER A 238 8.73 14.30 -4.88
C SER A 238 8.33 13.95 -3.44
N GLU A 239 7.09 14.26 -3.09
CA GLU A 239 6.47 14.04 -1.79
C GLU A 239 5.91 12.62 -1.65
N CYS A 240 5.85 11.85 -2.75
CA CYS A 240 5.53 10.44 -2.68
C CYS A 240 6.63 9.68 -1.95
N PHE A 241 6.25 8.70 -1.14
CA PHE A 241 7.21 7.84 -0.47
C PHE A 241 6.73 6.39 -0.44
N ASP A 242 7.70 5.50 -0.31
CA ASP A 242 7.50 4.06 -0.36
C ASP A 242 6.64 3.55 0.79
N ILE A 243 5.73 2.61 0.52
CA ILE A 243 4.97 1.92 1.56
C ILE A 243 4.93 0.42 1.27
N SER A 244 4.97 -0.38 2.34
CA SER A 244 4.50 -1.75 2.29
C SER A 244 2.99 -1.73 2.45
N VAL A 245 2.26 -2.35 1.52
CA VAL A 245 0.83 -2.58 1.67
C VAL A 245 0.64 -4.01 2.14
N LEU A 246 0.04 -4.18 3.31
CA LEU A 246 -0.11 -5.48 3.95
C LEU A 246 -1.59 -5.84 4.07
N THR A 247 -1.89 -7.13 3.93
CA THR A 247 -3.22 -7.67 4.21
C THR A 247 -3.38 -7.90 5.70
N VAL A 248 -4.61 -7.71 6.19
CA VAL A 248 -5.02 -8.06 7.55
C VAL A 248 -6.27 -8.92 7.45
N GLU A 249 -6.18 -10.18 7.85
CA GLU A 249 -7.29 -11.11 7.78
C GLU A 249 -8.50 -10.62 8.57
N LYS A 250 -9.69 -10.85 8.01
CA LYS A 250 -10.97 -10.49 8.62
C LYS A 250 -11.83 -11.73 8.79
N THR A 251 -12.35 -11.87 10.00
CA THR A 251 -13.36 -12.86 10.34
C THR A 251 -14.75 -12.22 10.20
N GLY A 252 -15.72 -13.02 9.78
CA GLY A 252 -17.09 -12.55 9.58
C GLY A 252 -17.65 -12.99 8.23
N GLY A 253 -18.97 -12.99 8.13
CA GLY A 253 -19.69 -13.27 6.88
C GLY A 253 -20.47 -12.04 6.41
N GLY A 254 -20.83 -12.04 5.13
CA GLY A 254 -21.63 -10.99 4.52
C GLY A 254 -20.82 -9.84 3.92
N PHE A 255 -21.54 -8.91 3.29
CA PHE A 255 -20.96 -7.76 2.63
C PHE A 255 -20.54 -6.68 3.63
N ALA A 256 -19.45 -5.97 3.35
CA ALA A 256 -18.93 -4.91 4.22
C ALA A 256 -19.53 -3.52 3.92
N ALA A 257 -19.91 -3.29 2.67
CA ALA A 257 -20.62 -2.10 2.22
C ALA A 257 -21.72 -2.48 1.20
N TRP A 258 -22.72 -1.61 1.01
CA TRP A 258 -23.58 -1.75 -0.17
C TRP A 258 -22.75 -1.48 -1.43
N GLN A 259 -22.13 -0.30 -1.51
CA GLN A 259 -21.04 0.01 -2.43
C GLN A 259 -20.03 0.95 -1.75
N TYR A 260 -18.80 0.91 -2.22
CA TYR A 260 -17.80 1.96 -1.99
C TYR A 260 -17.92 3.02 -3.10
N THR A 261 -17.74 4.28 -2.75
CA THR A 261 -17.86 5.43 -3.68
C THR A 261 -16.53 6.10 -3.85
#